data_AF-X0Y3W0-F1
#
_entry.id   AF-X0Y3W0-F1
#
_cell.length_a   1.000
_cell.length_b   1.000
_cell.length_c   1.000
_cell.angle_alpha   90.00
_cell.angle_beta   90.00
_cell.angle_gamma   90.00
#
_symmetry.space_group_name_H-M   'P 1'
#
loop_
_entity.id
_entity.type
_entity.pdbx_description
1 polymer ?
#
loop_
_entity_poly.entity_id
_entity_poly.type
_entity_poly.pdbx_seq_one_letter_code
_entity_poly.pdbx_strand_id
1 'polypeptide(L)'
;QSGSNSNTACYYLVNPQMDPGTIRKALERGFSGLKPYRFFSKTGDRDNCRITDMITEEQISVVDDLKSIILLHVSKANAMADEENLADLERLSSKYPDVKFLLAHCARCFIPELLNKCVDKLAQLPNIFIGTSAVTGSDVFDMLLTRFPQERLLYGSDCIFPGISRGTFVHFGRSWDFLTPENHNFDLSHCDGRFTFTMYENLRAFGLACKRNKLSAKQLENIFFEN
;
A
#
# COMPACT_ATOMS: atom_id res chain seq x y z
N GLN A 1 20.06 -7.83 -24.50
CA GLN A 1 20.72 -6.56 -24.12
C GLN A 1 19.92 -5.96 -22.98
N SER A 2 20.29 -6.25 -21.74
CA SER A 2 19.69 -5.66 -20.55
C SER A 2 20.27 -4.26 -20.38
N GLY A 3 19.54 -3.25 -20.83
CA GLY A 3 19.85 -1.87 -20.45
C GLY A 3 19.69 -1.77 -18.93
N SER A 4 20.81 -1.61 -18.23
CA SER A 4 20.85 -1.25 -16.82
C SER A 4 20.34 0.18 -16.65
N ASN A 5 19.03 0.37 -16.75
CA ASN A 5 18.40 1.54 -16.16
C ASN A 5 18.41 1.31 -14.65
N SER A 6 19.40 1.89 -13.98
CA SER A 6 19.65 1.77 -12.53
C SER A 6 18.51 2.28 -11.64
N ASN A 7 17.45 2.85 -12.24
CA ASN A 7 16.37 3.53 -11.53
C ASN A 7 15.01 2.81 -11.69
N THR A 8 14.99 1.58 -12.19
CA THR A 8 13.75 0.78 -12.27
C THR A 8 13.87 -0.47 -11.41
N ALA A 9 13.02 -0.54 -10.39
CA ALA A 9 12.86 -1.67 -9.50
C ALA A 9 11.56 -2.42 -9.86
N CYS A 10 11.55 -3.73 -9.66
CA CYS A 10 10.33 -4.53 -9.76
C CYS A 10 10.24 -5.52 -8.60
N TYR A 11 9.01 -5.82 -8.19
CA TYR A 11 8.73 -6.83 -7.18
C TYR A 11 8.36 -8.15 -7.85
N TYR A 12 8.84 -9.25 -7.29
CA TYR A 12 8.52 -10.58 -7.77
C TYR A 12 7.14 -11.00 -7.23
N LEU A 13 6.22 -11.33 -8.13
CA LEU A 13 4.90 -11.84 -7.75
C LEU A 13 5.06 -13.22 -7.11
N VAL A 14 4.52 -13.38 -5.89
CA VAL A 14 4.64 -14.65 -5.15
C VAL A 14 3.29 -15.21 -4.75
N ASN A 15 3.26 -16.54 -4.59
CA ASN A 15 2.18 -17.28 -3.96
C ASN A 15 2.77 -18.23 -2.90
N PRO A 16 1.97 -18.70 -1.92
CA PRO A 16 2.46 -19.46 -0.78
C PRO A 16 2.98 -20.87 -1.13
N GLN A 17 2.76 -21.36 -2.35
CA GLN A 17 3.26 -22.67 -2.80
C GLN A 17 4.64 -22.58 -3.47
N MET A 18 5.16 -21.38 -3.71
CA MET A 18 6.46 -21.20 -4.35
C MET A 18 7.61 -21.59 -3.44
N ASP A 19 8.55 -22.35 -3.98
CA ASP A 19 9.77 -22.77 -3.30
C ASP A 19 10.64 -21.56 -2.86
N PRO A 20 11.09 -21.50 -1.60
CA PRO A 20 11.97 -20.43 -1.11
C PRO A 20 13.27 -20.27 -1.90
N GLY A 21 13.83 -21.36 -2.44
CA GLY A 21 15.03 -21.31 -3.27
C GLY A 21 14.81 -20.60 -4.61
N THR A 22 13.62 -20.74 -5.19
CA THR A 22 13.21 -19.99 -6.39
C THR A 22 13.06 -18.49 -6.09
N ILE A 23 12.47 -18.16 -4.94
CA ILE A 23 12.33 -16.77 -4.48
C ILE A 23 13.69 -16.13 -4.23
N ARG A 24 14.62 -16.83 -3.57
CA ARG A 24 15.99 -16.36 -3.35
C ARG A 24 16.67 -16.01 -4.68
N LYS A 25 16.62 -16.93 -5.64
CA LYS A 25 17.18 -16.71 -6.99
C LYS A 25 16.55 -15.53 -7.71
N ALA A 26 15.26 -15.26 -7.51
CA ALA A 26 14.62 -14.09 -8.10
C ALA A 26 15.17 -12.79 -7.50
N LEU A 27 15.25 -12.70 -6.16
CA LEU A 27 15.80 -11.52 -5.49
C LEU A 27 17.28 -11.28 -5.86
N GLU A 28 18.11 -12.33 -5.90
CA GLU A 28 19.51 -12.25 -6.33
C GLU A 28 19.68 -11.83 -7.81
N ARG A 29 18.67 -12.05 -8.65
CA ARG A 29 18.65 -11.59 -10.05
C ARG A 29 18.26 -10.13 -10.23
N GLY A 30 17.98 -9.41 -9.14
CA GLY A 30 17.73 -7.97 -9.14
C GLY A 30 16.28 -7.55 -8.90
N PHE A 31 15.39 -8.47 -8.50
CA PHE A 31 14.08 -8.06 -7.97
C PHE A 31 14.25 -7.39 -6.61
N SER A 32 13.55 -6.28 -6.39
CA SER A 32 13.72 -5.45 -5.18
C SER A 32 12.91 -5.93 -3.99
N GLY A 33 12.18 -7.04 -4.14
CA GLY A 33 11.34 -7.60 -3.09
C GLY A 33 10.22 -8.47 -3.65
N LEU A 34 9.28 -8.83 -2.79
CA LEU A 34 8.15 -9.69 -3.10
C LEU A 34 6.83 -8.93 -3.09
N LYS A 35 5.91 -9.40 -3.92
CA LYS A 35 4.54 -8.90 -3.99
C LYS A 35 3.56 -10.05 -3.79
N PRO A 36 3.17 -10.37 -2.55
CA PRO A 36 2.06 -11.27 -2.29
C PRO A 36 0.72 -10.59 -2.53
N TYR A 37 -0.30 -11.37 -2.90
CA TYR A 37 -1.68 -10.90 -3.06
C TYR A 37 -2.66 -11.85 -2.39
N ARG A 38 -3.71 -11.29 -1.78
CA ARG A 38 -4.84 -12.03 -1.19
C ARG A 38 -5.52 -13.02 -2.15
N PHE A 39 -5.43 -12.78 -3.46
CA PHE A 39 -5.95 -13.70 -4.48
C PHE A 39 -5.21 -15.04 -4.53
N PHE A 40 -3.99 -15.11 -4.01
CA PHE A 40 -3.19 -16.33 -3.89
C PHE A 40 -3.26 -16.93 -2.49
N SER A 41 -4.19 -16.50 -1.64
CA SER A 41 -4.36 -17.07 -0.31
C SER A 41 -4.49 -18.59 -0.40
N LYS A 42 -3.68 -19.31 0.39
CA LYS A 42 -3.77 -20.77 0.48
C LYS A 42 -5.11 -21.27 1.02
N THR A 43 -5.87 -20.41 1.70
CA THR A 43 -7.22 -20.73 2.22
C THR A 43 -8.30 -20.60 1.16
N GLY A 44 -8.02 -19.92 0.03
CA GLY A 44 -9.02 -19.53 -0.96
C GLY A 44 -9.90 -18.33 -0.55
N ASP A 45 -9.95 -17.97 0.74
CA ASP A 45 -10.69 -16.81 1.24
C ASP A 45 -9.86 -15.53 1.09
N ARG A 46 -9.99 -14.88 -0.07
CA ARG A 46 -9.31 -13.61 -0.36
C ARG A 46 -9.76 -12.45 0.53
N ASP A 47 -10.90 -12.55 1.20
CA ASP A 47 -11.53 -11.42 1.91
C ASP A 47 -11.29 -11.49 3.43
N ASN A 48 -10.92 -12.66 3.98
CA ASN A 48 -10.53 -12.82 5.39
C ASN A 48 -9.16 -13.49 5.65
N CYS A 49 -8.35 -13.77 4.64
CA CYS A 49 -7.04 -14.41 4.83
C CYS A 49 -6.06 -13.63 5.72
N ARG A 50 -5.16 -14.35 6.38
CA ARG A 50 -4.05 -13.83 7.19
C ARG A 50 -2.88 -13.43 6.29
N ILE A 51 -1.91 -12.69 6.83
CA ILE A 51 -0.69 -12.34 6.07
C ILE A 51 0.05 -13.62 5.65
N THR A 52 0.15 -14.58 6.56
CA THR A 52 0.85 -15.86 6.33
C THR A 52 0.09 -16.88 5.48
N ASP A 53 -1.11 -16.53 5.04
CA ASP A 53 -1.84 -17.28 4.01
C ASP A 53 -1.43 -16.86 2.60
N MET A 54 -0.91 -15.63 2.44
CA MET A 54 -0.46 -15.08 1.15
C MET A 54 1.04 -15.27 0.90
N ILE A 55 1.83 -15.34 1.98
CA ILE A 55 3.29 -15.52 1.96
C ILE A 55 3.72 -16.32 3.18
N THR A 56 4.47 -17.40 3.01
CA THR A 56 4.86 -18.25 4.15
C THR A 56 6.01 -17.65 4.94
N GLU A 57 6.18 -18.07 6.20
CA GLU A 57 7.31 -17.61 7.01
C GLU A 57 8.68 -18.02 6.45
N GLU A 58 8.77 -19.17 5.78
CA GLU A 58 9.98 -19.58 5.07
C GLU A 58 10.32 -18.61 3.93
N GLN A 59 9.30 -18.12 3.22
CA GLN A 59 9.49 -17.10 2.17
C GLN A 59 9.87 -15.74 2.77
N ILE A 60 9.27 -15.34 3.89
CA ILE A 60 9.63 -14.10 4.61
C ILE A 60 11.07 -14.17 5.11
N SER A 61 11.52 -15.31 5.63
CA SER A 61 12.91 -15.51 6.07
C SER A 61 13.91 -15.28 4.94
N VAL A 62 13.59 -15.65 3.69
CA VAL A 62 14.46 -15.34 2.55
C VAL A 62 14.54 -13.84 2.28
N VAL A 63 13.43 -13.10 2.46
CA VAL A 63 13.42 -11.65 2.31
C VAL A 63 14.24 -10.97 3.41
N ASP A 64 14.15 -11.49 4.65
CA ASP A 64 14.90 -11.01 5.81
C ASP A 64 16.40 -11.20 5.61
N ASP A 65 16.83 -12.40 5.23
CA ASP A 65 18.23 -12.73 4.92
C ASP A 65 18.83 -11.78 3.86
N LEU A 66 18.01 -11.38 2.89
CA LEU A 66 18.40 -10.51 1.78
C LEU A 66 18.07 -9.02 2.02
N LYS A 67 17.56 -8.67 3.19
CA LYS A 67 17.22 -7.30 3.62
C LYS A 67 16.33 -6.56 2.61
N SER A 68 15.37 -7.29 2.07
CA SER A 68 14.57 -6.85 0.93
C SER A 68 13.15 -6.43 1.36
N ILE A 69 12.27 -6.17 0.39
CA ILE A 69 10.96 -5.55 0.63
C ILE A 69 9.85 -6.58 0.46
N ILE A 70 8.79 -6.46 1.26
CA ILE A 70 7.49 -7.09 0.98
C ILE A 70 6.48 -5.96 0.75
N LEU A 71 6.03 -5.80 -0.50
CA LEU A 71 4.95 -4.86 -0.85
C LEU A 71 3.59 -5.52 -0.52
N LEU A 72 3.15 -5.37 0.72
CA LEU A 72 2.04 -6.11 1.29
C LEU A 72 0.67 -5.48 0.94
N HIS A 73 -0.22 -6.31 0.41
CA HIS A 73 -1.64 -5.99 0.26
C HIS A 73 -2.45 -6.82 1.26
N VAL A 74 -3.05 -6.18 2.28
CA VAL A 74 -3.77 -6.88 3.35
C VAL A 74 -5.22 -7.18 3.03
N SER A 75 -5.72 -8.27 3.61
CA SER A 75 -7.12 -8.69 3.53
C SER A 75 -7.96 -8.06 4.66
N LYS A 76 -9.20 -8.54 4.84
CA LYS A 76 -10.17 -8.16 5.88
C LYS A 76 -10.85 -6.82 5.64
N ALA A 77 -12.07 -6.69 6.16
CA ALA A 77 -12.90 -5.49 5.97
C ALA A 77 -12.28 -4.24 6.62
N ASN A 78 -11.64 -4.41 7.79
CA ASN A 78 -11.01 -3.32 8.53
C ASN A 78 -9.58 -3.02 8.08
N ALA A 79 -9.10 -3.63 6.98
CA ALA A 79 -7.74 -3.42 6.47
C ALA A 79 -6.69 -3.64 7.57
N MET A 80 -5.64 -2.81 7.64
CA MET A 80 -4.63 -2.90 8.70
C MET A 80 -5.15 -2.49 10.08
N ALA A 81 -6.37 -1.96 10.21
CA ALA A 81 -6.99 -1.73 11.53
C ALA A 81 -7.60 -2.99 12.13
N ASP A 82 -7.62 -4.09 11.39
CA ASP A 82 -8.06 -5.38 11.88
C ASP A 82 -7.05 -5.94 12.91
N GLU A 83 -7.56 -6.40 14.05
CA GLU A 83 -6.72 -6.90 15.17
C GLU A 83 -5.82 -8.04 14.74
N GLU A 84 -6.31 -8.91 13.87
CA GLU A 84 -5.57 -10.05 13.36
C GLU A 84 -4.42 -9.62 12.43
N ASN A 85 -4.66 -8.62 11.57
CA ASN A 85 -3.62 -8.06 10.70
C ASN A 85 -2.54 -7.34 11.51
N LEU A 86 -2.93 -6.56 12.54
CA LEU A 86 -1.98 -5.89 13.44
C LEU A 86 -1.13 -6.90 14.20
N ALA A 87 -1.76 -7.92 14.79
CA ALA A 87 -1.05 -8.96 15.54
C ALA A 87 -0.06 -9.74 14.63
N ASP A 88 -0.44 -10.05 13.40
CA ASP A 88 0.48 -10.65 12.44
C ASP A 88 1.64 -9.70 12.11
N LEU A 89 1.35 -8.44 11.80
CA LEU A 89 2.38 -7.49 11.40
C LEU A 89 3.36 -7.19 12.54
N GLU A 90 2.88 -6.99 13.77
CA GLU A 90 3.73 -6.79 14.97
C GLU A 90 4.66 -8.00 15.18
N ARG A 91 4.11 -9.22 15.13
CA ARG A 91 4.88 -10.46 15.29
C ARG A 91 5.91 -10.65 14.18
N LEU A 92 5.52 -10.45 12.93
CA LEU A 92 6.39 -10.63 11.77
C LEU A 92 7.47 -9.55 11.69
N SER A 93 7.12 -8.30 11.99
CA SER A 93 8.05 -7.17 12.06
C SER A 93 9.15 -7.41 13.09
N SER A 94 8.78 -7.95 14.26
CA SER A 94 9.73 -8.30 15.33
C SER A 94 10.59 -9.52 14.97
N LYS A 95 9.99 -10.56 14.38
CA LYS A 95 10.70 -11.79 14.01
C LYS A 95 11.64 -11.62 12.82
N TYR A 96 11.29 -10.75 11.87
CA TYR A 96 12.02 -10.49 10.63
C TYR A 96 12.37 -8.99 10.53
N PRO A 97 13.32 -8.51 11.36
CA PRO A 97 13.60 -7.08 11.51
C PRO A 97 14.27 -6.45 10.29
N ASP A 98 14.91 -7.24 9.44
CA ASP A 98 15.59 -6.77 8.23
C ASP A 98 14.63 -6.67 7.02
N VAL A 99 13.43 -7.23 7.11
CA VAL A 99 12.37 -7.06 6.10
C VAL A 99 11.77 -5.66 6.19
N LYS A 100 11.72 -4.95 5.06
CA LYS A 100 10.90 -3.73 4.92
C LYS A 100 9.49 -4.10 4.46
N PHE A 101 8.51 -4.01 5.35
CA PHE A 101 7.11 -4.21 4.97
C PHE A 101 6.52 -2.91 4.44
N LEU A 102 6.35 -2.82 3.12
CA LEU A 102 5.71 -1.70 2.45
C LEU A 102 4.22 -1.96 2.31
N LEU A 103 3.40 -1.28 3.11
CA LEU A 103 1.95 -1.45 3.12
C LEU A 103 1.32 -0.66 1.97
N ALA A 104 0.66 -1.35 1.06
CA ALA A 104 0.00 -0.73 -0.09
C ALA A 104 -1.26 0.05 0.33
N HIS A 105 -1.61 1.07 -0.45
CA HIS A 105 -2.86 1.84 -0.36
C HIS A 105 -3.18 2.42 1.02
N CYS A 106 -2.20 3.10 1.64
CA CYS A 106 -2.30 3.58 3.02
C CYS A 106 -2.66 2.45 3.99
N ALA A 107 -1.97 1.31 3.88
CA ALA A 107 -2.30 0.08 4.60
C ALA A 107 -3.74 -0.42 4.36
N ARG A 108 -4.25 -0.18 3.15
CA ARG A 108 -5.63 -0.39 2.68
C ARG A 108 -6.69 0.39 3.48
N CYS A 109 -6.28 1.40 4.24
CA CYS A 109 -7.19 2.30 4.96
C CYS A 109 -7.67 3.42 4.02
N PHE A 110 -8.71 3.14 3.23
CA PHE A 110 -9.33 4.13 2.33
C PHE A 110 -10.16 5.20 3.05
N ILE A 111 -10.37 5.06 4.36
CA ILE A 111 -11.11 6.03 5.18
C ILE A 111 -10.28 6.41 6.42
N PRO A 112 -10.40 7.66 6.91
CA PRO A 112 -9.66 8.14 8.08
C PRO A 112 -9.90 7.30 9.33
N GLU A 113 -11.13 6.81 9.53
CA GLU A 113 -11.47 6.05 10.74
C GLU A 113 -10.67 4.75 10.87
N LEU A 114 -10.40 4.06 9.75
CA LEU A 114 -9.57 2.86 9.77
C LEU A 114 -8.13 3.23 10.07
N LEU A 115 -7.57 4.22 9.38
CA LEU A 115 -6.19 4.64 9.62
C LEU A 115 -5.99 5.12 11.06
N ASN A 116 -6.97 5.83 11.63
CA ASN A 116 -6.93 6.35 13.01
C ASN A 116 -6.71 5.25 14.05
N LYS A 117 -7.21 4.04 13.80
CA LYS A 117 -7.13 2.89 14.72
C LYS A 117 -5.75 2.21 14.71
N CYS A 118 -4.98 2.34 13.64
CA CYS A 118 -3.72 1.61 13.47
C CYS A 118 -2.49 2.49 13.30
N VAL A 119 -2.61 3.74 12.84
CA VAL A 119 -1.46 4.55 12.39
C VAL A 119 -0.37 4.72 13.46
N ASP A 120 -0.75 4.94 14.73
CA ASP A 120 0.24 5.12 15.80
C ASP A 120 1.00 3.82 16.12
N LYS A 121 0.31 2.67 16.04
CA LYS A 121 0.97 1.35 16.18
C LYS A 121 1.92 1.09 15.02
N LEU A 122 1.48 1.38 13.80
CA LEU A 122 2.32 1.25 12.61
C LEU A 122 3.55 2.16 12.68
N ALA A 123 3.42 3.37 13.22
CA ALA A 123 4.52 4.32 13.42
C ALA A 123 5.58 3.82 14.40
N GLN A 124 5.20 2.98 15.37
CA GLN A 124 6.11 2.40 16.36
C GLN A 124 6.94 1.25 15.79
N LEU A 125 6.51 0.63 14.69
CA LEU A 125 7.23 -0.46 14.05
C LEU A 125 8.27 0.10 13.05
N PRO A 126 9.58 -0.10 13.28
CA PRO A 126 10.64 0.64 12.55
C PRO A 126 10.81 0.21 11.10
N ASN A 127 10.42 -1.02 10.76
CA ASN A 127 10.55 -1.60 9.42
C ASN A 127 9.23 -1.59 8.63
N ILE A 128 8.25 -0.78 9.05
CA ILE A 128 6.99 -0.55 8.34
C ILE A 128 7.07 0.74 7.54
N PHE A 129 6.72 0.63 6.27
CA PHE A 129 6.60 1.71 5.30
C PHE A 129 5.17 1.75 4.74
N ILE A 130 4.72 2.90 4.26
CA ILE A 130 3.36 3.06 3.72
C ILE A 130 3.40 3.71 2.33
N GLY A 131 2.77 3.07 1.35
CA GLY A 131 2.57 3.58 0.00
C GLY A 131 1.19 4.23 -0.16
N THR A 132 1.11 5.37 -0.86
CA THR A 132 -0.15 6.15 -1.01
C THR A 132 -1.09 5.66 -2.12
N SER A 133 -0.76 4.57 -2.80
CA SER A 133 -1.45 4.09 -4.02
C SER A 133 -2.97 3.99 -3.91
N ALA A 134 -3.68 4.31 -5.00
CA ALA A 134 -5.14 4.23 -5.14
C ALA A 134 -5.99 5.14 -4.24
N VAL A 135 -5.54 5.57 -3.06
CA VAL A 135 -6.35 6.37 -2.12
C VAL A 135 -6.60 7.78 -2.68
N THR A 136 -7.84 8.26 -2.64
CA THR A 136 -8.21 9.61 -3.13
C THR A 136 -8.80 10.50 -2.03
N GLY A 137 -8.88 10.00 -0.79
CA GLY A 137 -9.30 10.77 0.38
C GLY A 137 -8.17 11.62 0.95
N SER A 138 -8.29 12.95 0.87
CA SER A 138 -7.23 13.87 1.33
C SER A 138 -7.05 13.89 2.86
N ASP A 139 -8.09 13.50 3.60
CA ASP A 139 -8.12 13.38 5.05
C ASP A 139 -7.34 12.17 5.58
N VAL A 140 -7.33 11.05 4.83
CA VAL A 140 -6.41 9.92 5.07
C VAL A 140 -4.96 10.39 5.00
N PHE A 141 -4.63 11.19 3.99
CA PHE A 141 -3.29 11.73 3.82
C PHE A 141 -2.91 12.75 4.90
N ASP A 142 -3.83 13.61 5.33
CA ASP A 142 -3.55 14.53 6.45
C ASP A 142 -3.15 13.76 7.70
N MET A 143 -3.89 12.70 8.02
CA MET A 143 -3.62 11.86 9.18
C MET A 143 -2.27 11.16 9.05
N LEU A 144 -1.96 10.64 7.87
CA LEU A 144 -0.70 9.96 7.61
C LEU A 144 0.49 10.92 7.76
N LEU A 145 0.41 12.12 7.16
CA LEU A 145 1.48 13.12 7.20
C LEU A 145 1.72 13.71 8.61
N THR A 146 0.71 13.66 9.48
CA THR A 146 0.78 14.20 10.84
C THR A 146 1.19 13.19 11.90
N ARG A 147 0.87 11.90 11.71
CA ARG A 147 1.04 10.85 12.73
C ARG A 147 2.01 9.75 12.37
N PHE A 148 2.33 9.58 11.08
CA PHE A 148 3.29 8.57 10.63
C PHE A 148 4.62 9.21 10.23
N PRO A 149 5.77 8.57 10.50
CA PRO A 149 7.08 9.10 10.14
C PRO A 149 7.23 9.31 8.63
N GLN A 150 7.48 10.55 8.22
CA GLN A 150 7.46 10.94 6.81
C GLN A 150 8.57 10.28 5.97
N GLU A 151 9.69 9.93 6.60
CA GLU A 151 10.80 9.19 6.00
C GLU A 151 10.45 7.73 5.64
N ARG A 152 9.28 7.24 6.09
CA ARG A 152 8.76 5.91 5.74
C ARG A 152 7.50 5.96 4.88
N LEU A 153 7.20 7.12 4.29
CA LEU A 153 6.09 7.33 3.35
C LEU A 153 6.58 7.37 1.92
N LEU A 154 5.90 6.65 1.04
CA LEU A 154 6.23 6.63 -0.39
C LEU A 154 5.01 6.98 -1.22
N TYR A 155 5.21 7.83 -2.23
CA TYR A 155 4.19 8.06 -3.24
C TYR A 155 4.02 6.82 -4.13
N GLY A 156 2.79 6.35 -4.27
CA GLY A 156 2.43 5.31 -5.24
C GLY A 156 1.26 5.78 -6.09
N SER A 157 1.34 5.62 -7.41
CA SER A 157 0.26 6.02 -8.34
C SER A 157 -0.74 4.91 -8.64
N ASP A 158 -0.33 3.65 -8.45
CA ASP A 158 -1.08 2.47 -8.89
C ASP A 158 -1.41 2.45 -10.39
N CYS A 159 -0.43 2.85 -11.23
CA CYS A 159 -0.55 3.06 -12.68
C CYS A 159 -0.74 1.76 -13.51
N ILE A 160 -1.59 0.85 -13.03
CA ILE A 160 -2.15 -0.28 -13.77
C ILE A 160 -3.65 -0.29 -13.49
N PHE A 161 -4.08 -0.78 -12.33
CA PHE A 161 -5.45 -0.64 -11.85
C PHE A 161 -5.38 -0.37 -10.35
N PRO A 162 -6.06 0.67 -9.84
CA PRO A 162 -7.07 1.50 -10.51
C PRO A 162 -6.54 2.81 -11.13
N GLY A 163 -5.22 3.07 -11.11
CA GLY A 163 -4.64 4.38 -11.46
C GLY A 163 -4.98 4.87 -12.87
N ILE A 164 -5.04 3.98 -13.87
CA ILE A 164 -5.39 4.34 -15.26
C ILE A 164 -6.90 4.24 -15.54
N SER A 165 -7.70 3.81 -14.56
CA SER A 165 -9.16 3.81 -14.64
C SER A 165 -9.69 5.22 -14.38
N ARG A 166 -10.84 5.56 -14.97
CA ARG A 166 -11.57 6.77 -14.61
C ARG A 166 -12.40 6.50 -13.37
N GLY A 167 -12.16 7.22 -12.29
CA GLY A 167 -12.79 6.93 -11.02
C GLY A 167 -12.22 7.72 -9.86
N THR A 168 -12.85 7.57 -8.69
CA THR A 168 -12.34 8.08 -7.41
C THR A 168 -12.82 7.16 -6.28
N PHE A 169 -11.99 6.97 -5.26
CA PHE A 169 -12.43 6.30 -4.04
C PHE A 169 -13.17 7.31 -3.17
N VAL A 170 -14.42 7.00 -2.89
CA VAL A 170 -15.29 7.82 -2.05
C VAL A 170 -15.61 7.07 -0.78
N HIS A 171 -15.79 7.81 0.31
CA HIS A 171 -16.23 7.24 1.57
C HIS A 171 -17.48 7.92 2.09
N PHE A 172 -18.31 7.16 2.76
CA PHE A 172 -19.58 7.58 3.33
C PHE A 172 -19.76 6.91 4.69
N GLY A 173 -19.74 7.72 5.76
CA GLY A 173 -19.71 7.22 7.12
C GLY A 173 -18.51 6.29 7.35
N ARG A 174 -18.79 5.00 7.59
CA ARG A 174 -17.80 3.95 7.89
C ARG A 174 -17.43 3.08 6.69
N SER A 175 -17.97 3.39 5.51
CA SER A 175 -17.82 2.61 4.29
C SER A 175 -17.10 3.40 3.21
N TRP A 176 -16.55 2.70 2.23
CA TRP A 176 -15.93 3.29 1.06
C TRP A 176 -16.16 2.41 -0.17
N ASP A 177 -16.10 3.02 -1.35
CA ASP A 177 -16.18 2.31 -2.62
C ASP A 177 -15.35 3.03 -3.69
N PHE A 178 -14.99 2.30 -4.75
CA PHE A 178 -14.39 2.87 -5.95
C PHE A 178 -15.49 3.29 -6.92
N LEU A 179 -15.77 4.58 -6.98
CA LEU A 179 -16.78 5.15 -7.86
C LEU A 179 -16.21 5.28 -9.28
N THR A 180 -16.89 4.70 -10.27
CA THR A 180 -16.58 4.81 -11.70
C THR A 180 -17.80 5.35 -12.45
N PRO A 181 -17.66 5.84 -13.69
CA PRO A 181 -18.80 6.30 -14.49
C PRO A 181 -19.94 5.27 -14.65
N GLU A 182 -19.66 3.98 -14.44
CA GLU A 182 -20.57 2.88 -14.73
C GLU A 182 -21.27 2.28 -13.48
N ASN A 183 -20.91 2.69 -12.26
CA ASN A 183 -21.40 2.04 -11.03
C ASN A 183 -22.21 2.94 -10.09
N HIS A 184 -22.71 4.08 -10.59
CA HIS A 184 -23.59 4.98 -9.85
C HIS A 184 -24.65 5.64 -10.73
N ASN A 185 -25.65 6.26 -10.08
CA ASN A 185 -26.71 6.99 -10.73
C ASN A 185 -27.06 8.26 -9.92
N PHE A 186 -26.22 9.29 -10.03
CA PHE A 186 -26.40 10.57 -9.35
C PHE A 186 -27.00 11.62 -10.30
N ASP A 187 -27.84 12.52 -9.77
CA ASP A 187 -28.20 13.75 -10.47
C ASP A 187 -27.08 14.78 -10.35
N LEU A 188 -26.31 14.92 -11.42
CA LEU A 188 -25.16 15.82 -11.52
C LEU A 188 -25.46 17.06 -12.36
N SER A 189 -26.74 17.39 -12.60
CA SER A 189 -27.15 18.57 -13.40
C SER A 189 -26.58 19.91 -12.90
N HIS A 190 -26.15 19.95 -11.64
CA HIS A 190 -25.56 21.11 -10.98
C HIS A 190 -24.03 21.23 -11.12
N CYS A 191 -23.34 20.27 -11.75
CA CYS A 191 -21.87 20.28 -11.86
C CYS A 191 -21.34 19.50 -13.09
N ASP A 192 -20.01 19.49 -13.26
CA ASP A 192 -19.34 18.61 -14.24
C ASP A 192 -19.09 17.24 -13.59
N GLY A 193 -19.88 16.24 -14.00
CA GLY A 193 -19.78 14.87 -13.47
C GLY A 193 -18.70 14.00 -14.10
N ARG A 194 -17.82 14.53 -14.95
CA ARG A 194 -16.80 13.72 -15.64
C ARG A 194 -15.71 13.26 -14.68
N PHE A 195 -15.45 11.96 -14.68
CA PHE A 195 -14.33 11.37 -13.94
C PHE A 195 -13.01 11.55 -14.69
N THR A 196 -11.98 11.92 -13.95
CA THR A 196 -10.59 11.88 -14.41
C THR A 196 -9.93 10.54 -14.04
N PHE A 197 -8.67 10.35 -14.41
CA PHE A 197 -7.91 9.17 -14.01
C PHE A 197 -7.70 9.14 -12.49
N THR A 198 -7.89 7.98 -11.87
CA THR A 198 -7.74 7.80 -10.42
C THR A 198 -6.36 8.26 -9.94
N MET A 199 -5.31 8.08 -10.75
CA MET A 199 -3.97 8.58 -10.40
C MET A 199 -3.91 10.10 -10.23
N TYR A 200 -4.71 10.86 -10.99
CA TYR A 200 -4.78 12.32 -10.86
C TYR A 200 -5.63 12.72 -9.64
N GLU A 201 -6.67 11.98 -9.32
CA GLU A 201 -7.42 12.16 -8.06
C GLU A 201 -6.53 11.89 -6.84
N ASN A 202 -5.74 10.81 -6.88
CA ASN A 202 -4.76 10.48 -5.84
C ASN A 202 -3.71 11.59 -5.68
N LEU A 203 -3.12 12.05 -6.79
CA LEU A 203 -2.13 13.13 -6.79
C LEU A 203 -2.74 14.46 -6.27
N ARG A 204 -3.97 14.78 -6.69
CA ARG A 204 -4.69 15.97 -6.21
C ARG A 204 -4.94 15.88 -4.70
N ALA A 205 -5.47 14.77 -4.22
CA ALA A 205 -5.76 14.56 -2.81
C ALA A 205 -4.49 14.62 -1.95
N PHE A 206 -3.41 13.97 -2.39
CA PHE A 206 -2.11 14.02 -1.71
C PHE A 206 -1.53 15.45 -1.72
N GLY A 207 -1.61 16.15 -2.86
CA GLY A 207 -1.15 17.54 -2.98
C GLY A 207 -1.93 18.51 -2.09
N LEU A 208 -3.24 18.33 -1.91
CA LEU A 208 -4.05 19.11 -0.97
C LEU A 208 -3.62 18.87 0.49
N ALA A 209 -3.34 17.62 0.85
CA ALA A 209 -2.85 17.28 2.18
C ALA A 209 -1.46 17.86 2.43
N CYS A 210 -0.55 17.77 1.46
CA CYS A 210 0.78 18.37 1.54
C CYS A 210 0.74 19.88 1.78
N LYS A 211 -0.15 20.59 1.05
CA LYS A 211 -0.36 22.04 1.23
C LYS A 211 -0.87 22.39 2.62
N ARG A 212 -1.88 21.67 3.11
CA ARG A 212 -2.46 21.89 4.45
C ARG A 212 -1.44 21.64 5.56
N ASN A 213 -0.61 20.61 5.40
CA ASN A 213 0.48 20.25 6.32
C ASN A 213 1.78 21.04 6.07
N LYS A 214 1.79 21.99 5.12
CA LYS A 214 2.92 22.87 4.82
C LYS A 214 4.23 22.13 4.55
N LEU A 215 4.16 21.01 3.82
CA LEU A 215 5.37 20.26 3.44
C LEU A 215 6.29 21.13 2.59
N SER A 216 7.58 21.10 2.91
CA SER A 216 8.64 21.70 2.12
C SER A 216 8.90 20.93 0.83
N ALA A 217 9.58 21.58 -0.12
CA ALA A 217 10.02 20.92 -1.35
C ALA A 217 10.89 19.69 -1.08
N LYS A 218 11.74 19.73 -0.04
CA LYS A 218 12.60 18.58 0.33
C LYS A 218 11.78 17.41 0.88
N GLN A 219 10.77 17.67 1.71
CA GLN A 219 9.87 16.62 2.18
C GLN A 219 9.09 15.98 1.04
N LEU A 220 8.65 16.78 0.06
CA LEU A 220 8.00 16.27 -1.14
C LEU A 220 8.96 15.40 -1.97
N GLU A 221 10.17 15.88 -2.24
CA GLU A 221 11.20 15.09 -2.95
C GLU A 221 11.47 13.76 -2.25
N ASN A 222 11.55 13.77 -0.92
CA ASN A 222 11.74 12.55 -0.15
C ASN A 222 10.62 11.54 -0.38
N ILE A 223 9.35 11.95 -0.24
CA ILE A 223 8.21 11.03 -0.39
C ILE A 223 8.07 10.53 -1.85
N PHE A 224 8.41 11.35 -2.83
CA PHE A 224 8.30 10.99 -4.24
C PHE A 224 9.49 10.20 -4.80
N PHE A 225 10.65 10.23 -4.15
CA PHE A 225 11.87 9.65 -4.72
C PHE A 225 12.92 9.14 -3.73
N GLU A 226 13.29 9.90 -2.68
CA GLU A 226 14.46 9.56 -1.85
C GLU A 226 14.19 8.54 -0.72
N ASN A 227 12.94 8.38 -0.30
CA ASN A 227 12.54 7.45 0.78
C ASN A 227 12.62 5.97 0.40
#